data_AF-A0A284QZN9-F1
#
_entry.id   AF-A0A284QZN9-F1
#
_cell.length_a   1.000
_cell.length_b   1.000
_cell.length_c   1.000
_cell.angle_alpha   90.00
_cell.angle_beta   90.00
_cell.angle_gamma   90.00
#
_symmetry.space_group_name_H-M   'P 1'
#
loop_
_entity.id
_entity.type
_entity.pdbx_description
1 polymer ?
#
loop_
_entity_poly.entity_id
_entity_poly.type
_entity_poly.pdbx_seq_one_letter_code
_entity_poly.pdbx_strand_id
1 'polypeptide(L)'
;MRSPNGQTPVVHYCASCDEKPGTNLPPVSTTSSSSSASSVSQITRISTPPTEVSSGLSSPIFVLPPKTEESRRRREQSDMASAELGKRLLQGWAMLGDECPNAQCFGVPLVRPPKTATHDSNKECVVCGSVYMTETDWAGREHLVLLDPAQPQTEKTATEVKSVPKLSTPSPKNFVKSVPPASTAITHRPDTHLNTTLPLLRDATKALEHTLQMLTLKLTALSDGRLPMDPLAISNTADAISKTTQALTHVKQLEWSEMQNLAV
;
A
#
# COMPACT_ATOMS: atom_id res chain seq x y z
N MET A 1 22.77 -5.37 -37.24
CA MET A 1 23.19 -4.59 -38.42
C MET A 1 22.91 -5.40 -39.68
N ARG A 2 22.59 -4.72 -40.79
CA ARG A 2 22.39 -5.37 -42.09
C ARG A 2 23.73 -5.48 -42.81
N SER A 3 23.92 -6.53 -43.61
CA SER A 3 25.10 -6.64 -44.47
C SER A 3 25.24 -5.43 -45.41
N PRO A 4 26.49 -5.04 -45.76
CA PRO A 4 26.74 -3.96 -46.70
C PRO A 4 26.05 -4.19 -48.06
N ASN A 5 25.69 -3.10 -48.74
CA ASN A 5 25.06 -3.16 -50.06
C ASN A 5 25.97 -3.89 -51.06
N GLY A 6 25.44 -4.93 -51.71
CA GLY A 6 26.14 -5.71 -52.75
C GLY A 6 26.39 -7.18 -52.44
N GLN A 7 26.02 -7.69 -51.25
CA GLN A 7 26.04 -9.13 -50.94
C GLN A 7 24.63 -9.72 -50.93
N THR A 8 24.45 -10.85 -51.63
CA THR A 8 23.24 -11.67 -51.62
C THR A 8 23.57 -13.07 -51.12
N PRO A 9 22.85 -13.62 -50.12
CA PRO A 9 21.64 -13.08 -49.51
C PRO A 9 21.90 -11.94 -48.52
N VAL A 10 20.92 -11.06 -48.34
CA VAL A 10 20.98 -10.02 -47.32
C VAL A 10 20.81 -10.67 -45.95
N VAL A 11 21.89 -10.73 -45.18
CA VAL A 11 21.86 -11.27 -43.81
C VAL A 11 21.83 -10.16 -42.77
N HIS A 12 21.24 -10.47 -41.62
CA HIS A 12 21.20 -9.61 -40.44
C HIS A 12 22.10 -10.23 -39.38
N TYR A 13 23.07 -9.47 -38.86
CA TYR A 13 24.02 -9.95 -37.86
C TYR A 13 24.03 -9.03 -36.64
N CYS A 14 24.35 -9.59 -35.48
CA CYS A 14 24.56 -8.86 -34.24
C CYS A 14 26.00 -8.40 -34.15
N ALA A 15 26.23 -7.08 -34.08
CA ALA A 15 27.59 -6.52 -34.04
C ALA A 15 28.39 -6.89 -32.77
N SER A 16 27.73 -7.46 -31.75
CA SER A 16 28.38 -7.88 -30.49
C SER A 16 28.53 -9.39 -30.35
N CYS A 17 27.82 -10.18 -31.15
CA CYS A 17 27.83 -11.65 -31.04
C CYS A 17 28.41 -12.34 -32.27
N ASP A 18 28.29 -11.72 -33.45
CA ASP A 18 28.74 -12.30 -34.70
C ASP A 18 30.06 -11.65 -35.12
N GLU A 19 31.09 -12.45 -35.38
CA GLU A 19 32.34 -11.98 -35.95
C GLU A 19 32.12 -11.50 -37.39
N LYS A 20 32.86 -10.45 -37.79
CA LYS A 20 32.64 -9.72 -39.05
C LYS A 20 32.59 -10.67 -40.26
N PRO A 21 31.61 -10.54 -41.16
CA PRO A 21 31.55 -11.35 -42.37
C PRO A 21 32.69 -10.93 -43.31
N GLY A 22 33.72 -11.76 -43.42
CA GLY A 22 34.88 -11.46 -44.29
C GLY A 22 36.03 -12.46 -44.25
N THR A 23 36.08 -13.40 -43.30
CA THR A 23 37.14 -14.43 -43.26
C THR A 23 36.57 -15.75 -43.76
N ASN A 24 36.91 -16.11 -45.01
CA ASN A 24 36.54 -17.37 -45.65
C ASN A 24 36.98 -18.60 -44.83
N LEU A 25 36.04 -19.30 -44.20
CA LEU A 25 36.20 -20.70 -43.76
C LEU A 25 34.86 -21.47 -43.93
N PRO A 26 34.87 -22.77 -44.29
CA PRO A 26 33.71 -23.54 -44.79
C PRO A 26 32.74 -24.00 -43.66
N PRO A 27 31.54 -24.53 -44.00
CA PRO A 27 30.44 -24.64 -43.05
C PRO A 27 30.57 -25.90 -42.19
N VAL A 28 30.44 -25.76 -40.87
CA VAL A 28 30.21 -26.89 -39.97
C VAL A 28 28.89 -26.70 -39.23
N SER A 29 28.13 -27.77 -39.32
CA SER A 29 26.77 -28.00 -38.92
C SER A 29 26.47 -27.73 -37.44
N THR A 30 25.22 -27.34 -37.24
CA THR A 30 24.30 -27.76 -36.17
C THR A 30 24.85 -28.79 -35.18
N THR A 31 24.98 -28.38 -33.92
CA THR A 31 24.91 -29.28 -32.76
C THR A 31 24.12 -28.61 -31.65
N SER A 32 22.82 -28.89 -31.62
CA SER A 32 22.07 -29.03 -30.38
C SER A 32 22.55 -30.27 -29.60
N SER A 33 22.42 -30.24 -28.28
CA SER A 33 22.82 -31.22 -27.23
C SER A 33 24.22 -30.96 -26.64
N SER A 34 24.46 -31.00 -25.33
CA SER A 34 23.65 -31.26 -24.13
C SER A 34 24.52 -30.97 -22.89
N SER A 35 23.93 -31.12 -21.71
CA SER A 35 24.59 -31.54 -20.46
C SER A 35 25.00 -30.44 -19.47
N SER A 36 24.27 -30.47 -18.35
CA SER A 36 24.65 -30.05 -17.02
C SER A 36 26.07 -30.49 -16.63
N ALA A 37 26.87 -29.56 -16.12
CA ALA A 37 27.57 -29.66 -14.83
C ALA A 37 28.57 -28.51 -14.68
N SER A 38 28.58 -27.97 -13.47
CA SER A 38 29.37 -26.86 -12.94
C SER A 38 30.84 -26.82 -13.40
N SER A 39 31.30 -25.64 -13.82
CA SER A 39 32.65 -25.15 -13.49
C SER A 39 32.74 -23.65 -13.70
N VAL A 40 33.17 -22.99 -12.62
CA VAL A 40 33.56 -21.60 -12.50
C VAL A 40 34.45 -21.17 -13.65
N SER A 41 34.08 -20.10 -14.35
CA SER A 41 35.01 -19.12 -14.89
C SER A 41 34.29 -17.80 -15.08
N GLN A 42 34.85 -16.82 -14.40
CA GLN A 42 34.40 -15.44 -14.31
C GLN A 42 34.48 -14.73 -15.65
N ILE A 43 33.75 -13.62 -15.74
CA ILE A 43 33.94 -12.40 -16.54
C ILE A 43 32.55 -11.91 -16.97
N THR A 44 31.74 -11.56 -15.97
CA THR A 44 30.66 -10.59 -16.18
C THR A 44 31.32 -9.25 -16.46
N ARG A 45 31.03 -8.69 -17.64
CA ARG A 45 31.42 -7.33 -18.03
C ARG A 45 30.83 -6.34 -17.04
N ILE A 46 31.65 -5.95 -16.08
CA ILE A 46 31.43 -4.83 -15.17
C ILE A 46 31.61 -3.57 -16.01
N SER A 47 30.50 -2.94 -16.40
CA SER A 47 30.50 -1.67 -17.16
C SER A 47 30.66 -0.44 -16.25
N THR A 48 31.36 -0.58 -15.14
CA THR A 48 31.83 0.56 -14.35
C THR A 48 33.35 0.61 -14.43
N PRO A 49 33.98 1.72 -14.86
CA PRO A 49 35.43 1.86 -14.86
C PRO A 49 35.97 1.57 -13.45
N PRO A 50 37.21 1.05 -13.31
CA PRO A 50 37.80 0.79 -12.01
C PRO A 50 38.01 2.12 -11.29
N THR A 51 37.07 2.50 -10.43
CA THR A 51 37.28 3.55 -9.45
C THR A 51 38.29 3.02 -8.44
N GLU A 52 39.46 3.66 -8.39
CA GLU A 52 40.46 3.39 -7.37
C GLU A 52 39.81 3.56 -5.99
N VAL A 53 39.77 2.45 -5.24
CA VAL A 53 39.29 2.40 -3.88
C VAL A 53 40.27 3.15 -2.98
N SER A 54 40.12 4.48 -2.93
CA SER A 54 40.67 5.26 -1.83
C SER A 54 40.17 4.65 -0.53
N SER A 55 41.09 4.07 0.24
CA SER A 55 40.85 3.41 1.52
C SER A 55 40.56 4.42 2.65
N GLY A 56 39.84 5.50 2.33
CA GLY A 56 39.32 6.47 3.29
C GLY A 56 38.00 5.97 3.87
N LEU A 57 38.08 5.28 5.01
CA LEU A 57 36.95 4.79 5.80
C LEU A 57 36.03 5.94 6.25
N SER A 58 35.04 6.32 5.46
CA SER A 58 33.88 7.12 5.94
C SER A 58 32.61 6.87 5.12
N SER A 59 32.44 5.69 4.55
CA SER A 59 31.11 5.25 4.11
C SER A 59 30.50 4.45 5.25
N PRO A 60 29.41 4.90 5.88
CA PRO A 60 28.76 4.13 6.93
C PRO A 60 28.41 2.75 6.36
N ILE A 61 28.79 1.71 7.10
CA ILE A 61 28.43 0.33 6.81
C ILE A 61 26.94 0.32 6.49
N PHE A 62 26.58 -0.13 5.28
CA PHE A 62 25.20 -0.28 4.84
C PHE A 62 24.57 -1.44 5.62
N VAL A 63 24.30 -1.21 6.90
CA VAL A 63 23.62 -2.15 7.77
C VAL A 63 22.17 -2.18 7.31
N LEU A 64 21.78 -3.29 6.69
CA LEU A 64 20.39 -3.51 6.30
C LEU A 64 19.53 -3.31 7.56
N PRO A 65 18.53 -2.41 7.53
CA PRO A 65 17.67 -2.18 8.69
C PRO A 65 17.15 -3.52 9.21
N PRO A 66 17.05 -3.71 10.54
CA PRO A 66 16.51 -4.95 11.09
C PRO A 66 15.16 -5.24 10.42
N LYS A 67 14.93 -6.49 10.02
CA LYS A 67 13.67 -6.94 9.41
C LYS A 67 12.55 -6.88 10.46
N THR A 68 12.04 -5.69 10.73
CA THR A 68 10.87 -5.50 11.58
C THR A 68 9.61 -5.94 10.82
N GLU A 69 8.56 -6.28 11.56
CA GLU A 69 7.28 -6.70 10.98
C GLU A 69 6.68 -5.60 10.09
N GLU A 70 6.85 -4.32 10.45
CA GLU A 70 6.37 -3.17 9.66
C GLU A 70 7.14 -3.06 8.34
N SER A 71 8.44 -3.36 8.35
CA SER A 71 9.26 -3.37 7.14
C SER A 71 8.81 -4.47 6.17
N ARG A 72 8.43 -5.65 6.70
CA ARG A 72 7.88 -6.74 5.88
C ARG A 72 6.54 -6.33 5.25
N ARG A 73 5.64 -5.74 6.05
CA ARG A 73 4.32 -5.26 5.56
C ARG A 73 4.45 -4.18 4.48
N ARG A 74 5.38 -3.23 4.64
CA ARG A 74 5.65 -2.21 3.62
C ARG A 74 6.12 -2.81 2.30
N ARG A 75 6.98 -3.83 2.37
CA ARG A 75 7.47 -4.54 1.18
C ARG A 75 6.35 -5.33 0.50
N GLU A 76 5.61 -6.14 1.27
CA GLU A 76 4.48 -6.92 0.74
C GLU A 76 3.44 -6.01 0.07
N GLN A 77 3.11 -4.87 0.68
CA GLN A 77 2.20 -3.91 0.07
C GLN A 77 2.79 -3.28 -1.20
N SER A 78 4.07 -2.92 -1.21
CA SER A 78 4.73 -2.35 -2.39
C SER A 78 4.76 -3.34 -3.56
N ASP A 79 5.03 -4.61 -3.29
CA ASP A 79 5.03 -5.68 -4.29
C ASP A 79 3.61 -5.86 -4.87
N MET A 80 2.59 -5.88 -4.01
CA MET A 80 1.19 -5.96 -4.43
C MET A 80 0.74 -4.73 -5.22
N ALA A 81 1.12 -3.53 -4.78
CA ALA A 81 0.83 -2.28 -5.47
C ALA A 81 1.46 -2.27 -6.86
N SER A 82 2.71 -2.72 -6.98
CA SER A 82 3.44 -2.77 -8.25
C SER A 82 2.80 -3.74 -9.24
N ALA A 83 2.33 -4.89 -8.77
CA ALA A 83 1.63 -5.88 -9.59
C ALA A 83 0.30 -5.34 -10.13
N GLU A 84 -0.54 -4.75 -9.27
CA GLU A 84 -1.84 -4.22 -9.70
C GLU A 84 -1.68 -2.96 -10.56
N LEU A 85 -0.71 -2.10 -10.24
CA LEU A 85 -0.36 -0.95 -11.06
C LEU A 85 0.04 -1.39 -12.47
N GLY A 86 0.94 -2.38 -12.61
CA GLY A 86 1.33 -2.90 -13.91
C GLY A 86 0.15 -3.44 -14.73
N LYS A 87 -0.76 -4.17 -14.08
CA LYS A 87 -1.99 -4.68 -14.71
C LYS A 87 -2.89 -3.54 -15.20
N ARG A 88 -3.10 -2.50 -14.40
CA ARG A 88 -3.94 -1.35 -14.78
C ARG A 88 -3.31 -0.52 -15.89
N LEU A 89 -1.99 -0.33 -15.87
CA LEU A 89 -1.26 0.36 -16.95
C LEU A 89 -1.43 -0.37 -18.29
N LEU A 90 -1.39 -1.71 -18.28
CA LEU A 90 -1.68 -2.51 -19.49
C LEU A 90 -3.13 -2.38 -19.96
N GLN A 91 -4.07 -2.09 -19.06
CA GLN A 91 -5.46 -1.79 -19.38
C GLN A 91 -5.68 -0.33 -19.83
N GLY A 92 -4.61 0.46 -19.97
CA GLY A 92 -4.69 1.86 -20.41
C GLY A 92 -5.03 2.86 -19.30
N TRP A 93 -4.93 2.45 -18.02
CA TRP A 93 -5.01 3.40 -16.91
C TRP A 93 -3.75 4.27 -16.88
N ALA A 94 -3.90 5.49 -16.36
CA ALA A 94 -2.80 6.43 -16.21
C ALA A 94 -2.45 6.63 -14.73
N MET A 95 -1.19 6.49 -14.38
CA MET A 95 -0.69 6.84 -13.04
C MET A 95 -0.67 8.36 -12.88
N LEU A 96 -1.15 8.85 -11.74
CA LEU A 96 -1.08 10.26 -11.35
C LEU A 96 0.16 10.50 -10.49
N GLY A 97 0.60 11.75 -10.42
CA GLY A 97 1.68 12.18 -9.51
C GLY A 97 1.24 12.32 -8.04
N ASP A 98 0.00 11.94 -7.74
CA ASP A 98 -0.59 12.03 -6.40
C ASP A 98 -0.51 10.69 -5.67
N GLU A 99 -0.23 10.74 -4.37
CA GLU A 99 -0.18 9.57 -3.49
C GLU A 99 -1.50 9.39 -2.73
N CYS A 100 -1.81 8.15 -2.33
CA CYS A 100 -2.99 7.84 -1.53
C CYS A 100 -2.90 8.48 -0.13
N PRO A 101 -3.88 9.30 0.29
CA PRO A 101 -3.92 9.90 1.62
C PRO A 101 -4.09 8.91 2.79
N ASN A 102 -4.42 7.65 2.51
CA ASN A 102 -4.66 6.65 3.54
C ASN A 102 -3.34 6.26 4.23
N ALA A 103 -3.28 6.45 5.56
CA ALA A 103 -2.10 6.10 6.37
C ALA A 103 -1.74 4.60 6.38
N GLN A 104 -2.62 3.72 5.89
CA GLN A 104 -2.32 2.29 5.69
C GLN A 104 -1.72 1.99 4.31
N CYS A 105 -1.72 2.94 3.37
CA CYS A 105 -1.09 2.84 2.06
C CYS A 105 0.23 3.60 2.05
N PHE A 106 1.36 2.90 1.94
CA PHE A 106 2.69 3.49 2.03
C PHE A 106 3.20 3.91 0.65
N GLY A 107 3.04 5.20 0.30
CA GLY A 107 3.56 5.76 -0.95
C GLY A 107 2.92 5.14 -2.21
N VAL A 108 1.65 4.75 -2.10
CA VAL A 108 0.92 4.13 -3.20
C VAL A 108 0.37 5.22 -4.12
N PRO A 109 0.71 5.23 -5.42
CA PRO A 109 0.22 6.25 -6.35
C PRO A 109 -1.27 6.04 -6.68
N LEU A 110 -1.98 7.14 -6.93
CA LEU A 110 -3.33 7.11 -7.50
C LEU A 110 -3.29 6.89 -9.01
N VAL A 111 -4.31 6.24 -9.56
CA VAL A 111 -4.48 5.97 -10.99
C VAL A 111 -5.83 6.48 -11.50
N ARG A 112 -5.89 6.89 -12.77
CA ARG A 112 -7.12 7.27 -13.46
C ARG A 112 -7.49 6.20 -14.49
N PRO A 113 -8.77 5.85 -14.64
CA PRO A 113 -9.21 4.98 -15.72
C PRO A 113 -8.94 5.59 -17.11
N PRO A 114 -8.85 4.77 -18.17
CA PRO A 114 -8.78 5.30 -19.53
C PRO A 114 -9.97 6.20 -19.82
N LYS A 115 -9.74 7.24 -20.65
CA LYS A 115 -10.67 8.32 -21.02
C LYS A 115 -12.02 7.87 -21.63
N THR A 116 -12.20 6.57 -21.83
CA THR A 116 -13.48 5.96 -22.22
C THR A 116 -14.43 5.78 -21.04
N ALA A 117 -13.94 5.90 -19.81
CA ALA A 117 -14.75 5.85 -18.60
C ALA A 117 -15.31 7.24 -18.28
N THR A 118 -16.62 7.31 -18.04
CA THR A 118 -17.46 8.51 -17.86
C THR A 118 -16.98 9.55 -16.83
N HIS A 119 -15.91 9.30 -16.08
CA HIS A 119 -15.42 10.17 -15.01
C HIS A 119 -13.91 10.36 -15.07
N ASP A 120 -13.47 11.34 -15.86
CA ASP A 120 -12.05 11.75 -15.96
C ASP A 120 -11.50 12.36 -14.66
N SER A 121 -12.34 12.70 -13.67
CA SER A 121 -11.89 13.30 -12.40
C SER A 121 -11.54 12.28 -11.31
N ASN A 122 -11.90 11.01 -11.50
CA ASN A 122 -11.80 10.00 -10.45
C ASN A 122 -10.38 9.43 -10.39
N LYS A 123 -9.72 9.63 -9.25
CA LYS A 123 -8.37 9.14 -8.95
C LYS A 123 -8.49 7.99 -7.96
N GLU A 124 -8.14 6.78 -8.34
CA GLU A 124 -8.32 5.58 -7.52
C GLU A 124 -7.00 5.06 -6.96
N CYS A 125 -6.97 4.62 -5.70
CA CYS A 125 -5.84 3.91 -5.14
C CYS A 125 -5.83 2.43 -5.54
N VAL A 126 -4.72 1.95 -6.08
CA VAL A 126 -4.59 0.54 -6.54
C VAL A 126 -4.59 -0.50 -5.41
N VAL A 127 -4.33 -0.09 -4.16
CA VAL A 127 -4.27 -1.00 -3.01
C VAL A 127 -5.59 -1.03 -2.23
N CYS A 128 -6.14 0.13 -1.85
CA CYS A 128 -7.35 0.20 -1.04
C CYS A 128 -8.64 0.44 -1.83
N GLY A 129 -8.55 0.71 -3.14
CA GLY A 129 -9.70 0.95 -4.01
C GLY A 129 -10.44 2.27 -3.75
N SER A 130 -9.95 3.10 -2.83
CA SER A 130 -10.56 4.40 -2.52
C SER A 130 -10.44 5.34 -3.71
N VAL A 131 -11.55 6.00 -4.05
CA VAL A 131 -11.62 6.96 -5.15
C VAL A 131 -11.63 8.38 -4.59
N TYR A 132 -10.78 9.23 -5.15
CA TYR A 132 -10.60 10.62 -4.76
C TYR A 132 -10.92 11.55 -5.94
N MET A 133 -11.37 12.74 -5.62
CA MET A 133 -11.55 13.84 -6.56
C MET A 133 -10.63 14.99 -6.17
N THR A 134 -10.04 15.67 -7.15
CA THR A 134 -9.33 16.92 -6.91
C THR A 134 -10.33 18.06 -6.85
N GLU A 135 -10.39 18.74 -5.71
CA GLU A 135 -11.09 20.01 -5.53
C GLU A 135 -10.05 21.13 -5.46
N THR A 136 -10.38 22.31 -5.99
CA THR A 136 -9.51 23.49 -5.95
C THR A 136 -10.14 24.54 -5.03
N ASP A 137 -9.45 24.88 -3.95
CA ASP A 137 -9.89 25.92 -3.02
C ASP A 137 -9.91 27.31 -3.68
N TRP A 138 -10.59 28.28 -3.05
CA TRP A 138 -10.59 29.69 -3.46
C TRP A 138 -9.19 30.32 -3.62
N ALA A 139 -8.17 29.72 -2.99
CA ALA A 139 -6.76 30.13 -3.07
C ALA A 139 -5.99 29.41 -4.20
N GLY A 140 -6.66 28.63 -5.05
CA GLY A 140 -6.03 27.88 -6.15
C GLY A 140 -5.25 26.64 -5.70
N ARG A 141 -5.39 26.20 -4.45
CA ARG A 141 -4.74 24.98 -3.95
C ARG A 141 -5.61 23.77 -4.24
N GLU A 142 -5.00 22.72 -4.77
CA GLU A 142 -5.65 21.45 -5.01
C GLU A 142 -5.63 20.58 -3.75
N HIS A 143 -6.77 19.97 -3.41
CA HIS A 143 -6.89 19.01 -2.31
C HIS A 143 -7.68 17.77 -2.77
N LEU A 144 -7.28 16.60 -2.29
CA LEU A 144 -7.94 15.33 -2.59
C LEU A 144 -9.08 15.07 -1.61
N VAL A 145 -10.30 14.98 -2.13
CA VAL A 145 -11.49 14.66 -1.35
C VAL A 145 -11.92 13.24 -1.68
N LEU A 146 -12.19 12.43 -0.65
CA LEU A 146 -12.66 11.05 -0.82
C LEU A 146 -14.12 11.08 -1.34
N LEU A 147 -14.37 10.40 -2.46
CA LEU A 147 -15.73 10.18 -2.96
C LEU A 147 -16.38 9.08 -2.13
N ASP A 148 -17.26 9.49 -1.21
CA ASP A 148 -18.13 8.57 -0.50
C ASP A 148 -19.29 8.18 -1.44
N PRO A 149 -19.55 6.89 -1.73
CA PRO A 149 -20.61 6.46 -2.66
C PRO A 149 -22.04 6.75 -2.17
N ALA A 150 -22.22 7.46 -1.06
CA ALA A 150 -23.51 7.71 -0.44
C ALA A 150 -23.81 9.22 -0.29
N GLN A 151 -23.96 9.96 -1.39
CA GLN A 151 -24.68 11.24 -1.35
C GLN A 151 -25.21 11.68 -2.74
N PRO A 152 -26.54 11.71 -2.95
CA PRO A 152 -27.14 12.46 -4.06
C PRO A 152 -27.00 13.96 -3.79
N GLN A 153 -26.49 14.69 -4.76
CA GLN A 153 -26.42 16.15 -4.75
C GLN A 153 -27.82 16.75 -4.89
N THR A 154 -28.15 17.70 -4.02
CA THR A 154 -29.13 18.74 -4.32
C THR A 154 -28.55 20.08 -3.94
N GLU A 155 -28.33 20.89 -4.98
CA GLU A 155 -27.78 22.23 -4.99
C GLU A 155 -28.88 23.26 -4.68
N LYS A 156 -28.62 24.22 -3.77
CA LYS A 156 -28.97 25.66 -3.82
C LYS A 156 -28.71 26.40 -2.47
N THR A 157 -27.65 27.22 -2.45
CA THR A 157 -27.56 28.65 -2.06
C THR A 157 -28.44 29.15 -0.88
N ALA A 158 -28.00 29.80 0.21
CA ALA A 158 -26.74 30.46 0.60
C ALA A 158 -26.66 30.73 2.13
N THR A 159 -25.42 30.98 2.61
CA THR A 159 -25.00 31.73 3.84
C THR A 159 -25.30 31.01 5.17
N GLU A 160 -24.38 30.79 6.13
CA GLU A 160 -23.36 31.70 6.65
C GLU A 160 -22.41 30.96 7.65
N VAL A 161 -21.10 31.17 7.49
CA VAL A 161 -20.03 31.26 8.52
C VAL A 161 -19.36 30.00 9.16
N LYS A 162 -18.04 29.95 8.87
CA LYS A 162 -16.85 29.67 9.74
C LYS A 162 -16.08 28.33 9.67
N SER A 163 -14.88 28.48 9.10
CA SER A 163 -13.54 28.07 9.61
C SER A 163 -13.10 26.60 9.65
N VAL A 164 -12.47 26.15 8.55
CA VAL A 164 -11.06 25.71 8.35
C VAL A 164 -10.09 25.78 9.57
N PRO A 165 -8.98 25.01 9.68
CA PRO A 165 -8.52 23.80 8.95
C PRO A 165 -8.20 22.59 9.87
N LYS A 166 -8.26 21.37 9.32
CA LYS A 166 -7.65 20.16 9.92
C LYS A 166 -6.63 19.59 8.94
N LEU A 167 -5.35 19.72 9.28
CA LEU A 167 -4.28 18.94 8.66
C LEU A 167 -3.87 17.82 9.61
N SER A 168 -3.85 16.67 8.99
CA SER A 168 -3.76 15.31 9.48
C SER A 168 -2.31 14.86 9.64
N THR A 169 -2.05 14.21 10.79
CA THR A 169 -1.46 12.85 10.85
C THR A 169 0.08 12.82 10.69
N PRO A 170 0.86 11.85 11.23
CA PRO A 170 0.49 10.48 11.60
C PRO A 170 0.99 9.97 12.96
N SER A 171 0.31 8.95 13.48
CA SER A 171 0.89 8.04 14.46
C SER A 171 0.80 6.59 13.97
N PRO A 172 1.92 5.86 13.91
CA PRO A 172 1.94 4.43 13.61
C PRO A 172 1.67 3.60 14.87
N LYS A 173 1.12 2.41 14.62
CA LYS A 173 0.87 1.34 15.59
C LYS A 173 2.19 0.72 16.03
N ASN A 174 2.28 0.34 17.31
CA ASN A 174 3.09 -0.73 17.93
C ASN A 174 2.74 -0.72 19.45
N PHE A 175 2.65 -1.78 20.24
CA PHE A 175 3.32 -3.08 20.34
C PHE A 175 2.45 -3.91 21.35
N VAL A 176 2.14 -5.19 21.11
CA VAL A 176 2.86 -6.40 21.60
C VAL A 176 2.55 -6.85 23.04
N LYS A 177 2.14 -8.13 23.10
CA LYS A 177 2.33 -9.20 24.12
C LYS A 177 2.22 -8.85 25.61
N SER A 178 1.45 -9.67 26.32
CA SER A 178 2.01 -10.83 27.05
C SER A 178 0.91 -11.68 27.71
N VAL A 179 1.25 -12.96 27.91
CA VAL A 179 0.41 -14.15 28.14
C VAL A 179 0.50 -14.56 29.65
N PRO A 180 0.03 -15.75 30.10
CA PRO A 180 -1.22 -16.13 30.81
C PRO A 180 -0.91 -16.50 32.31
N PRO A 181 -1.52 -17.47 33.08
CA PRO A 181 -2.20 -18.76 32.80
C PRO A 181 -3.67 -18.78 33.36
N ALA A 182 -4.57 -19.75 33.16
CA ALA A 182 -4.46 -21.20 33.19
C ALA A 182 -5.69 -21.88 32.51
N SER A 183 -5.49 -23.14 32.16
CA SER A 183 -6.32 -24.05 31.38
C SER A 183 -7.72 -24.36 31.90
N THR A 184 -8.69 -24.45 30.98
CA THR A 184 -9.61 -25.58 30.90
C THR A 184 -9.84 -25.94 29.43
N ALA A 185 -9.60 -27.20 29.11
CA ALA A 185 -9.84 -27.80 27.82
C ALA A 185 -11.35 -28.03 27.61
N ILE A 186 -11.88 -27.61 26.48
CA ILE A 186 -13.08 -28.21 25.90
C ILE A 186 -12.76 -28.54 24.44
N THR A 187 -12.60 -29.83 24.20
CA THR A 187 -12.61 -30.48 22.89
C THR A 187 -14.06 -30.62 22.45
N HIS A 188 -14.53 -29.91 21.42
CA HIS A 188 -15.63 -30.34 20.57
C HIS A 188 -15.49 -29.80 19.13
N ARG A 189 -15.98 -30.64 18.21
CA ARG A 189 -15.84 -30.71 16.74
C ARG A 189 -16.36 -29.50 15.96
N PRO A 190 -15.98 -29.39 14.66
CA PRO A 190 -16.34 -28.31 13.75
C PRO A 190 -17.81 -28.40 13.30
N ASP A 191 -18.27 -27.32 12.66
CA ASP A 191 -19.47 -27.19 11.82
C ASP A 191 -20.79 -26.77 12.49
N THR A 192 -20.88 -25.48 12.87
CA THR A 192 -22.09 -24.63 12.80
C THR A 192 -21.70 -23.14 12.71
N HIS A 193 -20.92 -22.77 11.69
CA HIS A 193 -20.24 -21.46 11.56
C HIS A 193 -21.12 -20.26 11.13
N LEU A 194 -22.46 -20.36 11.14
CA LEU A 194 -23.32 -19.31 10.56
C LEU A 194 -24.27 -18.62 11.55
N ASN A 195 -24.41 -19.12 12.79
CA ASN A 195 -25.35 -18.53 13.77
C ASN A 195 -24.65 -17.88 14.99
N THR A 196 -23.31 -17.86 15.03
CA THR A 196 -22.54 -17.39 16.20
C THR A 196 -21.85 -16.05 15.96
N THR A 197 -21.82 -15.54 14.73
CA THR A 197 -21.11 -14.30 14.39
C THR A 197 -21.84 -13.06 14.91
N LEU A 198 -23.16 -12.97 14.69
CA LEU A 198 -23.98 -11.88 15.20
C LEU A 198 -23.89 -11.61 16.72
N PRO A 199 -24.03 -12.61 17.62
CA PRO A 199 -23.88 -12.34 19.05
C PRO A 199 -22.46 -11.91 19.42
N LEU A 200 -21.43 -12.46 18.74
CA LEU A 200 -20.04 -12.08 18.96
C LEU A 200 -19.76 -10.64 18.51
N LEU A 201 -20.30 -10.21 17.35
CA LEU A 201 -20.20 -8.82 16.88
C LEU A 201 -20.90 -7.86 17.86
N ARG A 202 -22.06 -8.25 18.39
CA ARG A 202 -22.79 -7.44 19.37
C ARG A 202 -22.04 -7.29 20.68
N ASP A 203 -21.36 -8.34 21.14
CA ASP A 203 -20.54 -8.27 22.34
C ASP A 203 -19.26 -7.44 22.11
N ALA A 204 -18.66 -7.52 20.91
CA ALA A 204 -17.57 -6.65 20.53
C ALA A 204 -17.99 -5.17 20.49
N THR A 205 -19.17 -4.86 19.96
CA THR A 205 -19.75 -3.50 19.98
C THR A 205 -19.84 -2.96 21.41
N LYS A 206 -20.44 -3.71 22.34
CA LYS A 206 -20.58 -3.29 23.75
C LYS A 206 -19.22 -3.06 24.42
N ALA A 207 -18.25 -3.93 24.16
CA ALA A 207 -16.90 -3.79 24.71
C ALA A 207 -16.22 -2.51 24.20
N LEU A 208 -16.40 -2.18 22.92
CA LEU A 208 -15.89 -0.95 22.32
C LEU A 208 -16.59 0.29 22.86
N GLU A 209 -17.92 0.27 23.05
CA GLU A 209 -18.68 1.34 23.68
C GLU A 209 -18.19 1.63 25.11
N HIS A 210 -18.01 0.58 25.92
CA HIS A 210 -17.49 0.72 27.27
C HIS A 210 -16.05 1.27 27.27
N THR A 211 -15.21 0.83 26.33
CA THR A 211 -13.85 1.37 26.17
C THR A 211 -13.88 2.86 25.84
N LEU A 212 -14.79 3.28 24.96
CA LEU A 212 -14.97 4.69 24.59
C LEU A 212 -15.41 5.54 25.78
N GLN A 213 -16.33 5.04 26.61
CA GLN A 213 -16.73 5.70 27.86
C GLN A 213 -15.53 5.87 28.81
N MET A 214 -14.73 4.83 29.02
CA MET A 214 -13.55 4.89 29.90
C MET A 214 -12.47 5.84 29.38
N LEU A 215 -12.22 5.85 28.07
CA LEU A 215 -11.26 6.77 27.47
C LEU A 215 -11.74 8.22 27.56
N THR A 216 -13.05 8.46 27.41
CA THR A 216 -13.65 9.79 27.55
C THR A 216 -13.51 10.30 28.99
N LEU A 217 -13.81 9.47 30.00
CA LEU A 217 -13.61 9.81 31.40
C LEU A 217 -12.15 10.12 31.72
N LYS A 218 -11.22 9.32 31.17
CA LYS A 218 -9.79 9.57 31.32
C LYS A 218 -9.37 10.90 30.71
N LEU A 219 -9.88 11.24 29.53
CA LEU A 219 -9.60 12.52 28.88
C LEU A 219 -10.11 13.68 29.72
N THR A 220 -11.33 13.58 30.25
CA THR A 220 -11.90 14.58 31.17
C THR A 220 -11.03 14.78 32.40
N ALA A 221 -10.56 13.69 33.02
CA ALA A 221 -9.68 13.75 34.19
C ALA A 221 -8.31 14.39 33.88
N LEU A 222 -7.74 14.13 32.70
CA LEU A 222 -6.51 14.78 32.25
C LEU A 222 -6.71 16.27 31.94
N SER A 223 -7.92 16.68 31.57
CA SER A 223 -8.27 18.08 31.29
C SER A 223 -8.73 18.89 32.51
N ASP A 224 -9.04 18.24 33.64
CA ASP A 224 -9.60 18.87 34.86
C ASP A 224 -8.59 19.76 35.62
N GLY A 225 -7.39 19.99 35.08
CA GLY A 225 -6.41 20.94 35.60
C GLY A 225 -5.83 20.64 36.99
N ARG A 226 -6.23 19.52 37.62
CA ARG A 226 -5.73 19.07 38.94
C ARG A 226 -4.33 18.46 38.91
N LEU A 227 -3.84 18.07 37.74
CA LEU A 227 -2.52 17.49 37.51
C LEU A 227 -1.75 18.38 36.52
N PRO A 228 -0.40 18.36 36.55
CA PRO A 228 0.38 19.01 35.49
C PRO A 228 -0.07 18.45 34.14
N MET A 229 -0.48 19.35 33.24
CA MET A 229 -0.95 19.00 31.91
C MET A 229 0.15 18.23 31.19
N ASP A 230 -0.12 16.96 30.85
CA ASP A 230 0.73 16.15 29.98
C ASP A 230 0.10 16.11 28.58
N PRO A 231 0.60 16.91 27.63
CA PRO A 231 0.07 16.96 26.27
C PRO A 231 0.12 15.60 25.56
N LEU A 232 1.09 14.75 25.91
CA LEU A 232 1.28 13.44 25.29
C LEU A 232 0.24 12.44 25.78
N ALA A 233 -0.10 12.44 27.07
CA ALA A 233 -1.18 11.60 27.61
C ALA A 233 -2.55 11.98 27.02
N ILE A 234 -2.79 13.28 26.80
CA ILE A 234 -4.01 13.80 26.17
C ILE A 234 -4.07 13.37 24.70
N SER A 235 -3.00 13.56 23.92
CA SER A 235 -2.97 13.15 22.50
C SER A 235 -3.16 11.65 22.34
N ASN A 236 -2.48 10.84 23.17
CA ASN A 236 -2.60 9.38 23.13
C ASN A 236 -4.02 8.91 23.48
N THR A 237 -4.68 9.56 24.45
CA THR A 237 -6.06 9.25 24.82
C THR A 237 -7.03 9.64 23.70
N ALA A 238 -6.83 10.80 23.06
CA ALA A 238 -7.64 11.24 21.91
C ALA A 238 -7.47 10.31 20.69
N ASP A 239 -6.23 9.89 20.40
CA ASP A 239 -5.94 8.92 19.33
C ASP A 239 -6.59 7.56 19.60
N ALA A 240 -6.57 7.11 20.85
CA ALA A 240 -7.23 5.87 21.26
C ALA A 240 -8.74 5.98 21.03
N ILE A 241 -9.39 7.08 21.43
CA ILE A 241 -10.82 7.32 21.18
C ILE A 241 -11.11 7.27 19.68
N SER A 242 -10.32 7.96 18.85
CA SER A 242 -10.52 7.97 17.40
C SER A 242 -10.46 6.56 16.79
N LYS A 243 -9.49 5.74 17.20
CA LYS A 243 -9.36 4.35 16.75
C LYS A 243 -10.51 3.47 17.24
N THR A 244 -10.97 3.64 18.48
CA THR A 244 -12.11 2.89 19.02
C THR A 244 -13.40 3.24 18.26
N THR A 245 -13.62 4.52 17.94
CA THR A 245 -14.78 4.94 17.14
C THR A 245 -14.73 4.36 15.73
N GLN A 246 -13.58 4.39 15.07
CA GLN A 246 -13.41 3.76 13.75
C GLN A 246 -13.69 2.26 13.80
N ALA A 247 -13.16 1.56 14.80
CA ALA A 247 -13.42 0.13 15.00
C ALA A 247 -14.91 -0.14 15.21
N LEU A 248 -15.61 0.69 15.98
CA LEU A 248 -17.05 0.56 16.22
C LEU A 248 -17.86 0.76 14.93
N THR A 249 -17.48 1.73 14.08
CA THR A 249 -18.09 1.92 12.76
C THR A 249 -17.93 0.66 11.89
N HIS A 250 -16.73 0.08 11.85
CA HIS A 250 -16.49 -1.16 11.10
C HIS A 250 -17.31 -2.34 11.62
N VAL A 251 -17.40 -2.53 12.95
CA VAL A 251 -18.20 -3.60 13.54
C VAL A 251 -19.68 -3.41 13.21
N LYS A 252 -20.20 -2.19 13.31
CA LYS A 252 -21.58 -1.86 12.92
C LYS A 252 -21.88 -2.12 11.46
N GLN A 253 -20.93 -1.83 10.58
CA GLN A 253 -21.05 -2.13 9.15
C GLN A 253 -21.12 -3.63 8.90
N LEU A 254 -20.30 -4.42 9.60
CA LEU A 254 -20.35 -5.89 9.53
C LEU A 254 -21.68 -6.43 10.10
N GLU A 255 -22.16 -5.89 11.22
CA GLU A 255 -23.48 -6.27 11.78
C GLU A 255 -24.60 -6.06 10.75
N TRP A 256 -24.60 -4.92 10.05
CA TRP A 256 -25.61 -4.64 9.02
C TRP A 256 -25.50 -5.57 7.81
N SER A 257 -24.27 -5.85 7.37
CA SER A 257 -23.99 -6.80 6.28
C SER A 257 -24.47 -8.21 6.62
N GLU A 258 -24.23 -8.69 7.84
CA GLU A 258 -24.68 -10.02 8.27
C GLU A 258 -26.22 -10.07 8.38
N MET A 259 -26.85 -8.99 8.86
CA MET A 259 -28.30 -8.93 8.96
C MET A 259 -29.01 -8.92 7.60
N GLN A 260 -28.41 -8.29 6.58
CA GLN A 260 -28.92 -8.35 5.20
C GLN A 260 -28.79 -9.75 4.60
N ASN A 261 -27.70 -10.47 4.91
CA ASN A 261 -27.46 -11.82 4.40
C ASN A 261 -28.44 -12.86 5.00
N LEU A 262 -29.04 -12.59 6.16
CA LEU A 262 -30.05 -13.45 6.78
C LEU A 262 -31.48 -13.18 6.29
N ALA A 263 -31.71 -12.11 5.51
CA ALA A 263 -33.02 -11.72 5.01
C ALA A 263 -33.33 -12.24 3.59
N VAL A 264 -32.41 -13.01 2.99
CA VAL A 264 -32.52 -13.68 1.68
C VAL A 264 -32.70 -15.18 1.88
#